data_AF-A0A7W3MU90-F1
#
_entry.id   AF-A0A7W3MU90-F1
#
_cell.length_a   1.000
_cell.length_b   1.000
_cell.length_c   1.000
_cell.angle_alpha   90.00
_cell.angle_beta   90.00
_cell.angle_gamma   90.00
#
_symmetry.space_group_name_H-M   'P 1'
#
loop_
_entity.id
_entity.type
_entity.pdbx_description
1 polymer ?
#
loop_
_entity_poly.entity_id
_entity_poly.type
_entity_poly.pdbx_seq_one_letter_code
_entity_poly.pdbx_strand_id
1 'polypeptide(L)'
;MARTPEADVLTRVHRQRQISLAAAVVQDLMQLWRAIVDPNDPSTWQRFAELAATLIGLRRRDSAGLAADYYRAFRTAEGVDEGAPTVVMAATLAAPTVGEQVRAAGLAGYAGGRRAGQAPEQAARNGLVRATGTATRMVLSGGRTTLVDSVRADRQALGWIRIVDANPCAFCAMLASRGPVYKSARTGGFQAHDHCGCTAEPVYRGSRLPAANARLERLWNEVTQGKSGRNALNAFRRHLEGRE
;
A
#
# COMPACT_ATOMS: atom_id res chain seq x y z
N MET A 1 -2.57 1.06 18.89
CA MET A 1 -2.49 -0.13 19.71
C MET A 1 -3.91 -0.49 19.87
N ALA A 2 -4.20 -1.64 19.33
CA ALA A 2 -5.43 -2.32 19.61
C ALA A 2 -5.66 -2.37 21.13
N ARG A 3 -6.91 -2.53 21.54
CA ARG A 3 -7.23 -2.68 22.96
C ARG A 3 -6.59 -3.92 23.55
N THR A 4 -6.39 -4.96 22.75
CA THR A 4 -5.85 -6.24 23.20
C THR A 4 -4.48 -6.54 22.59
N PRO A 5 -3.58 -7.20 23.34
CA PRO A 5 -2.29 -7.67 22.79
C PRO A 5 -2.45 -8.60 21.59
N GLU A 6 -3.53 -9.40 21.56
CA GLU A 6 -3.87 -10.29 20.45
C GLU A 6 -4.13 -9.49 19.16
N ALA A 7 -4.92 -8.43 19.24
CA ALA A 7 -5.22 -7.59 18.09
C ALA A 7 -3.96 -6.84 17.58
N ASP A 8 -3.05 -6.44 18.47
CA ASP A 8 -1.73 -5.90 18.08
C ASP A 8 -0.87 -6.94 17.34
N VAL A 9 -0.89 -8.21 17.75
CA VAL A 9 -0.23 -9.31 17.02
C VAL A 9 -0.86 -9.50 15.64
N LEU A 10 -2.19 -9.50 15.55
CA LEU A 10 -2.92 -9.63 14.28
C LEU A 10 -2.55 -8.52 13.29
N THR A 11 -2.44 -7.27 13.73
CA THR A 11 -2.01 -6.15 12.88
C THR A 11 -0.62 -6.40 12.30
N ARG A 12 0.35 -6.82 13.14
CA ARG A 12 1.72 -7.11 12.70
C ARG A 12 1.77 -8.27 11.71
N VAL A 13 1.05 -9.36 12.00
CA VAL A 13 0.97 -10.55 11.14
C VAL A 13 0.33 -10.19 9.79
N HIS A 14 -0.78 -9.46 9.79
CA HIS A 14 -1.44 -9.02 8.56
C HIS A 14 -0.49 -8.19 7.68
N ARG A 15 0.19 -7.20 8.28
CA ARG A 15 1.17 -6.38 7.56
C ARG A 15 2.30 -7.23 6.97
N GLN A 16 2.85 -8.16 7.74
CA GLN A 16 3.91 -9.04 7.27
C GLN A 16 3.44 -9.91 6.09
N ARG A 17 2.23 -10.47 6.16
CA ARG A 17 1.63 -11.26 5.06
C ARG A 17 1.45 -10.45 3.78
N GLN A 18 1.01 -9.19 3.90
CA GLN A 18 0.90 -8.27 2.75
C GLN A 18 2.28 -7.98 2.13
N ILE A 19 3.31 -7.75 2.95
CA ILE A 19 4.69 -7.54 2.45
C ILE A 19 5.23 -8.78 1.75
N SER A 20 5.06 -9.96 2.35
CA SER A 20 5.48 -11.23 1.75
C SER A 20 4.77 -11.50 0.43
N LEU A 21 3.47 -11.20 0.33
CA LEU A 21 2.71 -11.28 -0.93
C LEU A 21 3.28 -10.34 -1.99
N ALA A 22 3.57 -9.08 -1.64
CA ALA A 22 4.17 -8.13 -2.57
C ALA A 22 5.57 -8.56 -3.03
N ALA A 23 6.38 -9.12 -2.13
CA ALA A 23 7.70 -9.66 -2.48
C ALA A 23 7.60 -10.83 -3.48
N ALA A 24 6.67 -11.76 -3.27
CA ALA A 24 6.40 -12.84 -4.20
C ALA A 24 5.97 -12.33 -5.58
N VAL A 25 5.09 -11.33 -5.65
CA VAL A 25 4.68 -10.68 -6.90
C VAL A 25 5.88 -10.08 -7.65
N VAL A 26 6.80 -9.42 -6.94
CA VAL A 26 8.01 -8.88 -7.56
C VAL A 26 8.86 -9.99 -8.18
N GLN A 27 9.07 -11.11 -7.46
CA GLN A 27 9.83 -12.24 -7.98
C GLN A 27 9.18 -12.86 -9.21
N ASP A 28 7.87 -13.10 -9.17
CA ASP A 28 7.09 -13.65 -10.29
C ASP A 28 7.21 -12.74 -11.53
N LEU A 29 7.08 -11.42 -11.35
CA LEU A 29 7.20 -10.44 -12.44
C LEU A 29 8.63 -10.31 -12.97
N MET A 30 9.65 -10.41 -12.11
CA MET A 30 11.05 -10.41 -12.55
C MET A 30 11.37 -11.63 -13.41
N GLN A 31 10.85 -12.81 -13.06
CA GLN A 31 11.00 -14.02 -13.87
C GLN A 31 10.28 -13.86 -15.22
N LEU A 32 9.04 -13.36 -15.20
CA LEU A 32 8.27 -13.09 -16.41
C LEU A 32 8.98 -12.08 -17.33
N TRP A 33 9.52 -11.00 -16.74
CA TRP A 33 10.28 -9.99 -17.48
C TRP A 33 11.49 -10.59 -18.18
N ARG A 34 12.31 -11.37 -17.45
CA ARG A 34 13.51 -12.02 -18.01
C ARG A 34 13.19 -12.98 -19.15
N ALA A 35 12.03 -13.61 -19.12
CA ALA A 35 11.62 -14.58 -20.13
C ALA A 35 11.06 -13.93 -21.42
N ILE A 36 10.55 -12.69 -21.35
CA ILE A 36 9.74 -12.10 -22.43
C ILE A 36 10.34 -10.81 -22.96
N VAL A 37 10.86 -9.96 -22.08
CA VAL A 37 11.20 -8.59 -22.45
C VAL A 37 12.57 -8.52 -23.11
N ASP A 38 12.56 -8.06 -24.36
CA ASP A 38 13.74 -7.57 -25.05
C ASP A 38 13.89 -6.04 -24.80
N PRO A 39 15.01 -5.59 -24.21
CA PRO A 39 15.30 -4.16 -24.05
C PRO A 39 15.36 -3.37 -25.36
N ASN A 40 15.64 -4.03 -26.49
CA ASN A 40 15.78 -3.41 -27.81
C ASN A 40 14.48 -3.46 -28.64
N ASP A 41 13.51 -4.28 -28.23
CA ASP A 41 12.20 -4.36 -28.86
C ASP A 41 11.06 -4.08 -27.86
N PRO A 42 10.61 -2.81 -27.76
CA PRO A 42 9.49 -2.41 -26.89
C PRO A 42 8.16 -3.13 -27.20
N SER A 43 8.00 -3.79 -28.34
CA SER A 43 6.78 -4.56 -28.65
C SER A 43 6.60 -5.75 -27.71
N THR A 44 7.70 -6.34 -27.23
CA THR A 44 7.70 -7.46 -26.26
C THR A 44 7.07 -7.09 -24.90
N TRP A 45 6.99 -5.79 -24.59
CA TRP A 45 6.50 -5.26 -23.32
C TRP A 45 4.97 -5.35 -23.23
N GLN A 46 4.29 -5.36 -24.36
CA GLN A 46 2.84 -5.58 -24.44
C GLN A 46 2.49 -6.97 -23.90
N ARG A 47 3.19 -8.00 -24.39
CA ARG A 47 3.01 -9.38 -23.94
C ARG A 47 3.32 -9.56 -22.46
N PHE A 48 4.39 -8.93 -21.97
CA PHE A 48 4.70 -8.90 -20.53
C PHE A 48 3.54 -8.30 -19.73
N ALA A 49 3.00 -7.17 -20.16
CA ALA A 49 1.94 -6.45 -19.45
C ALA A 49 0.62 -7.24 -19.39
N GLU A 50 0.26 -7.96 -20.45
CA GLU A 50 -0.93 -8.82 -20.50
C GLU A 50 -0.84 -9.98 -19.50
N LEU A 51 0.32 -10.65 -19.46
CA LEU A 51 0.54 -11.75 -18.50
C LEU A 51 0.66 -11.25 -17.06
N ALA A 52 1.33 -10.10 -16.87
CA ALA A 52 1.38 -9.43 -15.58
C ALA A 52 -0.02 -9.05 -15.08
N ALA A 53 -0.93 -8.62 -15.95
CA ALA A 53 -2.29 -8.24 -15.58
C ALA A 53 -3.08 -9.41 -14.95
N THR A 54 -2.96 -10.61 -15.53
CA THR A 54 -3.59 -11.83 -14.99
C THR A 54 -3.03 -12.17 -13.61
N LEU A 55 -1.70 -12.17 -13.46
CA LEU A 55 -1.04 -12.42 -12.18
C LEU A 55 -1.46 -11.40 -11.12
N ILE A 56 -1.46 -10.10 -11.45
CA ILE A 56 -1.87 -9.02 -10.55
C ILE A 56 -3.33 -9.19 -10.13
N GLY A 57 -4.22 -9.55 -11.06
CA GLY A 57 -5.63 -9.81 -10.77
C GLY A 57 -5.83 -10.93 -9.76
N LEU A 58 -5.08 -12.04 -9.90
CA LEU A 58 -5.08 -13.14 -8.94
C LEU A 58 -4.55 -12.69 -7.56
N ARG A 59 -3.34 -12.11 -7.52
CA ARG A 59 -2.68 -11.72 -6.27
C ARG A 59 -3.41 -10.61 -5.54
N ARG A 60 -4.14 -9.74 -6.26
CA ARG A 60 -5.05 -8.75 -5.67
C ARG A 60 -6.17 -9.43 -4.86
N ARG A 61 -6.73 -10.54 -5.35
CA ARG A 61 -7.75 -11.31 -4.61
C ARG A 61 -7.14 -11.95 -3.35
N ASP A 62 -5.92 -12.48 -3.44
CA ASP A 62 -5.19 -13.00 -2.27
C ASP A 62 -5.00 -11.90 -1.21
N SER A 63 -4.57 -10.70 -1.63
CA SER A 63 -4.44 -9.53 -0.76
C SER A 63 -5.76 -9.15 -0.07
N ALA A 64 -6.88 -9.20 -0.82
CA ALA A 64 -8.22 -8.93 -0.31
C ALA A 64 -8.67 -9.98 0.72
N GLY A 65 -8.45 -11.27 0.44
CA GLY A 65 -8.76 -12.36 1.37
C GLY A 65 -7.99 -12.23 2.69
N LEU A 66 -6.68 -11.98 2.62
CA LEU A 66 -5.84 -11.74 3.80
C LEU A 66 -6.30 -10.56 4.65
N ALA A 67 -6.94 -9.55 4.04
CA ALA A 67 -7.50 -8.41 4.75
C ALA A 67 -8.87 -8.70 5.36
N ALA A 68 -9.71 -9.47 4.67
CA ALA A 68 -10.98 -9.93 5.20
C ALA A 68 -10.79 -10.81 6.45
N ASP A 69 -9.86 -11.76 6.39
CA ASP A 69 -9.54 -12.64 7.52
C ASP A 69 -9.00 -11.85 8.71
N TYR A 70 -8.07 -10.93 8.44
CA TYR A 70 -7.53 -10.02 9.45
C TYR A 70 -8.64 -9.19 10.09
N TYR A 71 -9.52 -8.57 9.31
CA TYR A 71 -10.60 -7.73 9.85
C TYR A 71 -11.54 -8.51 10.77
N ARG A 72 -11.96 -9.72 10.35
CA ARG A 72 -12.81 -10.58 11.19
C ARG A 72 -12.11 -10.92 12.51
N ALA A 73 -10.87 -11.41 12.44
CA ALA A 73 -10.10 -11.81 13.62
C ALA A 73 -9.82 -10.62 14.54
N PHE A 74 -9.44 -9.47 13.98
CA PHE A 74 -9.16 -8.25 14.75
C PHE A 74 -10.40 -7.75 15.48
N ARG A 75 -11.56 -7.72 14.80
CA ARG A 75 -12.82 -7.31 15.42
C ARG A 75 -13.22 -8.22 16.60
N THR A 76 -13.04 -9.53 16.45
CA THR A 76 -13.28 -10.51 17.53
C THR A 76 -12.29 -10.33 18.68
N ALA A 77 -10.99 -10.20 18.39
CA ALA A 77 -9.96 -9.99 19.41
C ALA A 77 -10.12 -8.67 20.17
N GLU A 78 -10.82 -7.69 19.57
CA GLU A 78 -11.21 -6.44 20.19
C GLU A 78 -12.50 -6.57 21.04
N GLY A 79 -13.14 -7.74 21.12
CA GLY A 79 -14.38 -7.96 21.89
C GLY A 79 -15.58 -7.16 21.35
N VAL A 80 -15.64 -6.97 20.03
CA VAL A 80 -16.78 -6.31 19.38
C VAL A 80 -17.76 -7.38 18.95
N ASP A 81 -18.65 -7.74 19.87
CA ASP A 81 -19.60 -8.86 19.69
C ASP A 81 -20.94 -8.43 19.08
N GLU A 82 -21.26 -7.13 19.13
CA GLU A 82 -22.51 -6.61 18.58
C GLU A 82 -22.49 -6.61 17.03
N GLY A 83 -23.37 -7.40 16.44
CA GLY A 83 -23.52 -7.54 14.98
C GLY A 83 -22.40 -8.34 14.33
N ALA A 84 -22.73 -9.07 13.25
CA ALA A 84 -21.74 -9.83 12.50
C ALA A 84 -20.75 -8.89 11.76
N PRO A 85 -19.46 -9.26 11.64
CA PRO A 85 -18.49 -8.50 10.85
C PRO A 85 -18.97 -8.40 9.39
N THR A 86 -19.17 -7.17 8.91
CA THR A 86 -19.52 -6.91 7.52
C THR A 86 -18.24 -6.76 6.71
N VAL A 87 -17.87 -7.80 5.96
CA VAL A 87 -16.73 -7.75 5.05
C VAL A 87 -17.18 -7.22 3.68
N VAL A 88 -16.54 -6.15 3.24
CA VAL A 88 -16.73 -5.57 1.90
C VAL A 88 -15.51 -5.87 1.06
N MET A 89 -15.60 -6.83 0.14
CA MET A 89 -14.49 -7.23 -0.72
C MET A 89 -14.20 -6.17 -1.79
N ALA A 90 -12.91 -5.88 -2.00
CA ALA A 90 -12.49 -4.99 -3.06
C ALA A 90 -12.88 -5.54 -4.45
N ALA A 91 -13.38 -4.66 -5.32
CA ALA A 91 -13.71 -5.02 -6.69
C ALA A 91 -12.47 -5.52 -7.48
N THR A 92 -12.74 -6.40 -8.44
CA THR A 92 -11.77 -6.84 -9.45
C THR A 92 -11.39 -5.67 -10.35
N LEU A 93 -10.16 -5.69 -10.85
CA LEU A 93 -9.70 -4.75 -11.88
C LEU A 93 -9.80 -5.40 -13.25
N ALA A 94 -10.21 -4.65 -14.26
CA ALA A 94 -10.22 -5.12 -15.63
C ALA A 94 -8.79 -5.37 -16.13
N ALA A 95 -8.49 -6.59 -16.57
CA ALA A 95 -7.15 -6.98 -16.98
C ALA A 95 -6.52 -6.05 -18.04
N PRO A 96 -7.25 -5.56 -19.08
CA PRO A 96 -6.69 -4.61 -20.03
C PRO A 96 -6.19 -3.32 -19.37
N THR A 97 -6.98 -2.74 -18.45
CA THR A 97 -6.61 -1.53 -17.69
C THR A 97 -5.40 -1.78 -16.79
N VAL A 98 -5.29 -2.98 -16.19
CA VAL A 98 -4.11 -3.36 -15.40
C VAL A 98 -2.86 -3.44 -16.26
N GLY A 99 -2.94 -4.14 -17.39
CA GLY A 99 -1.84 -4.27 -18.33
C GLY A 99 -1.37 -2.92 -18.85
N GLU A 100 -2.30 -2.05 -19.24
CA GLU A 100 -1.99 -0.69 -19.69
C GLU A 100 -1.20 0.11 -18.65
N GLN A 101 -1.64 0.12 -17.38
CA GLN A 101 -0.93 0.85 -16.32
C GLN A 101 0.48 0.31 -16.07
N VAL A 102 0.63 -1.02 -16.04
CA VAL A 102 1.95 -1.66 -15.86
C VAL A 102 2.87 -1.34 -17.04
N ARG A 103 2.37 -1.44 -18.27
CA ARG A 103 3.12 -1.12 -19.49
C ARG A 103 3.53 0.34 -19.52
N ALA A 104 2.60 1.25 -19.24
CA ALA A 104 2.86 2.69 -19.24
C ALA A 104 3.91 3.06 -18.18
N ALA A 105 3.81 2.51 -16.97
CA ALA A 105 4.80 2.73 -15.91
C ALA A 105 6.19 2.23 -16.35
N GLY A 106 6.25 1.03 -16.94
CA GLY A 106 7.48 0.48 -17.50
C GLY A 106 8.09 1.38 -18.57
N LEU A 107 7.33 1.69 -19.62
CA LEU A 107 7.80 2.51 -20.75
C LEU A 107 8.25 3.90 -20.30
N ALA A 108 7.57 4.50 -19.31
CA ALA A 108 8.00 5.77 -18.73
C ALA A 108 9.37 5.67 -18.04
N GLY A 109 9.64 4.57 -17.33
CA GLY A 109 10.94 4.30 -16.72
C GLY A 109 12.05 4.11 -17.75
N TYR A 110 11.74 3.36 -18.81
CA TYR A 110 12.64 3.15 -19.95
C TYR A 110 12.98 4.43 -20.68
N ALA A 111 11.96 5.16 -21.13
CA ALA A 111 12.13 6.42 -21.85
C ALA A 111 12.89 7.47 -21.01
N GLY A 112 12.66 7.48 -19.69
CA GLY A 112 13.45 8.29 -18.75
C GLY A 112 14.93 7.92 -18.75
N GLY A 113 15.26 6.63 -18.66
CA GLY A 113 16.64 6.14 -18.72
C GLY A 113 17.33 6.44 -20.05
N ARG A 114 16.64 6.24 -21.17
CA ARG A 114 17.17 6.54 -22.52
C ARG A 114 17.46 8.03 -22.70
N ARG A 115 16.56 8.91 -22.24
CA ARG A 115 16.79 10.37 -22.26
C ARG A 115 17.97 10.80 -21.39
N ALA A 116 18.28 10.04 -20.34
CA ALA A 116 19.46 10.24 -19.51
C ALA A 116 20.74 9.58 -20.07
N GLY A 117 20.73 9.09 -21.32
CA GLY A 117 21.90 8.49 -21.98
C GLY A 117 22.21 7.05 -21.58
N GLN A 118 21.35 6.38 -20.82
CA GLN A 118 21.58 5.00 -20.40
C GLN A 118 21.41 4.00 -21.55
N ALA A 119 22.24 2.96 -21.59
CA ALA A 119 22.09 1.83 -22.51
C ALA A 119 20.70 1.16 -22.37
N PRO A 120 20.17 0.52 -23.43
CA PRO A 120 18.84 -0.10 -23.43
C PRO A 120 18.61 -1.03 -22.23
N GLU A 121 19.59 -1.83 -21.85
CA GLU A 121 19.50 -2.79 -20.74
C GLU A 121 19.34 -2.08 -19.40
N GLN A 122 20.07 -0.98 -19.17
CA GLN A 122 19.95 -0.18 -17.95
C GLN A 122 18.62 0.58 -17.92
N ALA A 123 18.17 1.12 -19.05
CA ALA A 123 16.88 1.75 -19.15
C ALA A 123 15.73 0.74 -18.91
N ALA A 124 15.86 -0.49 -19.40
CA ALA A 124 14.89 -1.57 -19.20
C ALA A 124 14.80 -1.97 -17.72
N ARG A 125 15.93 -2.00 -16.99
CA ARG A 125 15.91 -2.18 -15.52
C ARG A 125 15.08 -1.11 -14.81
N ASN A 126 15.19 0.16 -15.21
CA ASN A 126 14.35 1.22 -14.63
C ASN A 126 12.86 1.00 -14.96
N GLY A 127 12.56 0.53 -16.17
CA GLY A 127 11.21 0.14 -16.58
C GLY A 127 10.64 -0.96 -15.68
N LEU A 128 11.41 -2.03 -15.45
CA LEU A 128 11.02 -3.11 -14.55
C LEU A 128 10.75 -2.63 -13.12
N VAL A 129 11.58 -1.73 -12.58
CA VAL A 129 11.36 -1.14 -11.25
C VAL A 129 10.02 -0.40 -11.20
N ARG A 130 9.70 0.43 -12.19
CA ARG A 130 8.41 1.14 -12.23
C ARG A 130 7.22 0.21 -12.43
N ALA A 131 7.34 -0.76 -13.33
CA ALA A 131 6.29 -1.73 -13.60
C ALA A 131 5.95 -2.55 -12.34
N THR A 132 6.97 -3.06 -11.64
CA THR A 132 6.78 -3.83 -10.38
C THR A 132 6.26 -2.96 -9.23
N GLY A 133 6.65 -1.68 -9.17
CA GLY A 133 6.11 -0.71 -8.22
C GLY A 133 4.61 -0.50 -8.40
N THR A 134 4.18 -0.25 -9.64
CA THR A 134 2.76 -0.12 -9.97
C THR A 134 2.01 -1.43 -9.72
N ALA A 135 2.55 -2.58 -10.14
CA ALA A 135 1.93 -3.89 -9.93
C ALA A 135 1.69 -4.20 -8.44
N THR A 136 2.71 -4.02 -7.59
CA THR A 136 2.58 -4.26 -6.14
C THR A 136 1.58 -3.31 -5.49
N ARG A 137 1.51 -2.03 -5.90
CA ARG A 137 0.46 -1.11 -5.45
C ARG A 137 -0.94 -1.61 -5.83
N MET A 138 -1.12 -2.10 -7.05
CA MET A 138 -2.40 -2.65 -7.53
C MET A 138 -2.81 -3.94 -6.82
N VAL A 139 -1.85 -4.82 -6.51
CA VAL A 139 -2.09 -6.01 -5.67
C VAL A 139 -2.52 -5.61 -4.27
N LEU A 140 -1.69 -4.81 -3.57
CA LEU A 140 -1.94 -4.45 -2.17
C LEU A 140 -3.16 -3.56 -1.96
N SER A 141 -3.58 -2.82 -2.99
CA SER A 141 -4.83 -2.08 -2.92
C SER A 141 -6.06 -2.99 -2.78
N GLY A 142 -5.98 -4.28 -3.13
CA GLY A 142 -7.06 -5.25 -2.87
C GLY A 142 -7.33 -5.40 -1.38
N GLY A 143 -6.29 -5.68 -0.59
CA GLY A 143 -6.38 -5.75 0.87
C GLY A 143 -6.72 -4.41 1.52
N ARG A 144 -6.08 -3.33 1.07
CA ARG A 144 -6.33 -1.99 1.64
C ARG A 144 -7.77 -1.51 1.43
N THR A 145 -8.31 -1.67 0.23
CA THR A 145 -9.71 -1.32 -0.06
C THR A 145 -10.66 -2.20 0.74
N THR A 146 -10.43 -3.52 0.74
CA THR A 146 -11.27 -4.47 1.48
C THR A 146 -11.36 -4.10 2.97
N LEU A 147 -10.21 -3.83 3.59
CA LEU A 147 -10.15 -3.46 5.01
C LEU A 147 -10.84 -2.13 5.29
N VAL A 148 -10.54 -1.07 4.52
CA VAL A 148 -11.11 0.26 4.75
C VAL A 148 -12.61 0.29 4.49
N ASP A 149 -13.09 -0.40 3.48
CA ASP A 149 -14.52 -0.45 3.17
C ASP A 149 -15.30 -1.32 4.17
N SER A 150 -14.69 -2.39 4.69
CA SER A 150 -15.25 -3.18 5.80
C SER A 150 -15.35 -2.33 7.09
N VAL A 151 -14.29 -1.59 7.43
CA VAL A 151 -14.32 -0.64 8.56
C VAL A 151 -15.38 0.45 8.37
N ARG A 152 -15.58 0.94 7.14
CA ARG A 152 -16.63 1.94 6.85
C ARG A 152 -18.03 1.37 7.03
N ALA A 153 -18.24 0.11 6.66
CA ALA A 153 -19.52 -0.58 6.82
C ALA A 153 -19.83 -0.95 8.28
N ASP A 154 -18.80 -1.05 9.12
CA ASP A 154 -18.94 -1.39 10.54
C ASP A 154 -19.42 -0.21 11.38
N ARG A 155 -20.63 -0.33 11.92
CA ARG A 155 -21.22 0.70 12.80
C ARG A 155 -20.43 0.90 14.09
N GLN A 156 -19.77 -0.16 14.58
CA GLN A 156 -19.00 -0.12 15.82
C GLN A 156 -17.60 0.48 15.63
N ALA A 157 -17.05 0.42 14.42
CA ALA A 157 -15.73 0.98 14.15
C ALA A 157 -15.78 2.51 14.17
N LEU A 158 -14.86 3.16 14.89
CA LEU A 158 -14.72 4.62 14.92
C LEU A 158 -13.93 5.17 13.73
N GLY A 159 -13.24 4.29 13.01
CA GLY A 159 -12.44 4.59 11.84
C GLY A 159 -11.29 3.60 11.74
N TRP A 160 -10.23 4.00 11.05
CA TRP A 160 -8.97 3.28 10.99
C TRP A 160 -7.79 4.23 11.14
N ILE A 161 -6.64 3.67 11.50
CA ILE A 161 -5.34 4.36 11.47
C ILE A 161 -4.43 3.71 10.45
N ARG A 162 -3.49 4.48 9.89
CA ARG A 162 -2.46 3.93 9.02
C ARG A 162 -1.35 3.30 9.84
N ILE A 163 -0.97 2.09 9.46
CA ILE A 163 0.15 1.35 10.03
C ILE A 163 1.32 1.33 9.03
N VAL A 164 2.51 1.63 9.54
CA VAL A 164 3.77 1.76 8.81
C VAL A 164 4.87 0.91 9.47
N ASP A 165 6.01 0.73 8.80
CA ASP A 165 7.22 0.17 9.42
C ASP A 165 7.97 1.24 10.23
N ALA A 166 9.17 0.87 10.67
CA ALA A 166 10.12 1.77 11.32
C ALA A 166 10.74 2.82 10.37
N ASN A 167 10.70 2.61 9.05
CA ASN A 167 11.29 3.52 8.06
C ASN A 167 10.32 3.89 6.91
N PRO A 168 9.17 4.51 7.22
CA PRO A 168 8.20 4.90 6.21
C PRO A 168 8.68 6.10 5.40
N CYS A 169 8.26 6.17 4.14
CA CYS A 169 8.39 7.41 3.39
C CYS A 169 7.59 8.55 4.05
N ALA A 170 7.98 9.80 3.79
CA ALA A 170 7.37 10.98 4.38
C ALA A 170 5.85 11.09 4.18
N PHE A 171 5.34 10.64 3.04
CA PHE A 171 3.90 10.66 2.76
C PHE A 171 3.14 9.67 3.64
N CYS A 172 3.65 8.45 3.80
CA CYS A 172 3.02 7.43 4.63
C CYS A 172 3.17 7.75 6.12
N ALA A 173 4.32 8.29 6.52
CA ALA A 173 4.56 8.80 7.86
C ALA A 173 3.59 9.94 8.21
N MET A 174 3.37 10.89 7.30
CA MET A 174 2.37 11.95 7.45
C MET A 174 0.95 11.39 7.59
N LEU A 175 0.57 10.39 6.80
CA LEU A 175 -0.77 9.81 6.93
C LEU A 175 -0.92 9.02 8.23
N ALA A 176 0.15 8.37 8.71
CA ALA A 176 0.16 7.69 10.00
C ALA A 176 0.12 8.65 11.20
N SER A 177 0.56 9.90 11.02
CA SER A 177 0.56 10.92 12.08
C SER A 177 -0.82 11.50 12.39
N ARG A 178 -1.84 11.27 11.55
CA ARG A 178 -3.17 11.90 11.69
C ARG A 178 -4.10 11.22 12.71
N GLY A 179 -3.72 10.08 13.27
CA GLY A 179 -4.59 9.32 14.16
C GLY A 179 -5.85 8.76 13.46
N PRO A 180 -6.92 8.44 14.22
CA PRO A 180 -8.08 7.68 13.75
C PRO A 180 -9.11 8.53 12.98
N VAL A 181 -8.65 9.43 12.11
CA VAL A 181 -9.51 10.38 11.41
C VAL A 181 -10.20 9.81 10.18
N TYR A 182 -9.96 8.53 9.84
CA TYR A 182 -10.42 7.93 8.60
C TYR A 182 -11.64 7.03 8.83
N LYS A 183 -12.85 7.53 8.52
CA LYS A 183 -14.09 6.72 8.54
C LYS A 183 -15.00 7.02 7.34
N SER A 184 -15.12 8.28 6.94
CA SER A 184 -16.09 8.70 5.92
C SER A 184 -15.53 8.70 4.50
N ALA A 185 -16.41 8.72 3.49
CA ALA A 185 -16.01 8.94 2.09
C ALA A 185 -15.24 10.26 1.89
N ARG A 186 -15.53 11.28 2.71
CA ARG A 186 -14.85 12.59 2.71
C ARG A 186 -13.36 12.50 3.07
N THR A 187 -12.96 11.46 3.79
CA THR A 187 -11.53 11.22 4.14
C THR A 187 -10.76 10.46 3.06
N GLY A 188 -11.41 10.10 1.95
CA GLY A 188 -10.83 9.41 0.81
C GLY A 188 -10.58 7.91 1.05
N GLY A 189 -10.30 7.17 -0.02
CA GLY A 189 -9.83 5.79 0.05
C GLY A 189 -8.36 5.68 0.49
N PHE A 190 -7.85 4.46 0.65
CA PHE A 190 -6.46 4.24 1.07
C PHE A 190 -5.47 4.64 -0.04
N GLN A 191 -4.88 5.83 0.05
CA GLN A 191 -3.86 6.31 -0.89
C GLN A 191 -2.47 5.75 -0.55
N ALA A 192 -1.77 5.20 -1.52
CA ALA A 192 -0.42 4.66 -1.32
C ALA A 192 0.44 4.89 -2.57
N HIS A 193 1.73 5.13 -2.35
CA HIS A 193 2.72 5.16 -3.43
C HIS A 193 3.16 3.74 -3.81
N ASP A 194 3.79 3.64 -4.98
CA ASP A 194 4.47 2.42 -5.43
C ASP A 194 5.53 1.98 -4.42
N HIS A 195 5.71 0.68 -4.23
CA HIS A 195 6.64 0.10 -3.26
C HIS A 195 6.35 0.43 -1.77
N CYS A 196 5.11 0.81 -1.40
CA CYS A 196 4.70 0.93 0.01
C CYS A 196 4.21 -0.40 0.59
N GLY A 197 4.69 -0.78 1.79
CA GLY A 197 4.15 -1.87 2.62
C GLY A 197 3.13 -1.44 3.69
N CYS A 198 2.61 -0.21 3.61
CA CYS A 198 1.67 0.35 4.57
C CYS A 198 0.28 -0.31 4.52
N THR A 199 -0.36 -0.48 5.68
CA THR A 199 -1.70 -1.07 5.86
C THR A 199 -2.57 -0.19 6.77
N ALA A 200 -3.77 -0.65 7.11
CA ALA A 200 -4.65 -0.01 8.07
C ALA A 200 -4.86 -0.91 9.30
N GLU A 201 -5.25 -0.30 10.42
CA GLU A 201 -5.74 -0.96 11.63
C GLU A 201 -7.10 -0.36 11.99
N PRO A 202 -8.16 -1.16 12.19
CA PRO A 202 -9.46 -0.67 12.69
C PRO A 202 -9.33 -0.04 14.07
N VAL A 203 -10.17 0.95 14.35
CA VAL A 203 -10.21 1.65 15.64
C VAL A 203 -11.58 1.48 16.24
N TYR A 204 -11.64 1.03 17.48
CA TYR A 204 -12.87 0.88 18.25
C TYR A 204 -12.82 1.75 19.51
N ARG A 205 -13.95 1.83 20.22
CA ARG A 205 -14.02 2.56 21.49
C ARG A 205 -13.04 1.95 22.48
N GLY A 206 -12.11 2.77 22.99
CA GLY A 206 -11.08 2.36 23.95
C GLY A 206 -9.73 1.97 23.32
N SER A 207 -9.63 1.89 21.99
CA SER A 207 -8.34 1.69 21.32
C SER A 207 -7.40 2.87 21.61
N ARG A 208 -6.10 2.59 21.70
CA ARG A 208 -5.06 3.61 21.92
C ARG A 208 -4.28 3.85 20.63
N LEU A 209 -3.59 4.97 20.49
CA LEU A 209 -2.72 5.17 19.34
C LEU A 209 -1.45 4.29 19.45
N PRO A 210 -0.99 3.59 18.39
CA PRO A 210 0.29 2.89 18.42
C PRO A 210 1.44 3.83 18.79
N ALA A 211 2.44 3.34 19.54
CA ALA A 211 3.58 4.17 19.94
C ALA A 211 4.30 4.80 18.73
N ALA A 212 4.44 4.05 17.64
CA ALA A 212 4.98 4.55 16.37
C ALA A 212 4.15 5.70 15.81
N ASN A 213 2.83 5.57 15.76
CA ASN A 213 1.92 6.62 15.29
C ASN A 213 1.96 7.85 16.22
N ALA A 214 1.96 7.67 17.53
CA ALA A 214 2.06 8.78 18.49
C ALA A 214 3.39 9.53 18.37
N ARG A 215 4.49 8.81 18.09
CA ARG A 215 5.78 9.43 17.77
C ARG A 215 5.71 10.24 16.48
N LEU A 216 5.11 9.69 15.43
CA LEU A 216 4.94 10.37 14.14
C LEU A 216 4.02 11.59 14.24
N GLU A 217 2.98 11.54 15.07
CA GLU A 217 2.10 12.67 15.38
C GLU A 217 2.87 13.83 16.00
N ARG A 218 3.62 13.57 17.09
CA ARG A 218 4.46 14.60 17.73
C ARG A 218 5.45 15.22 16.75
N LEU A 219 6.15 14.38 16.00
CA LEU A 219 7.15 14.83 15.04
C LEU A 219 6.54 15.64 13.90
N TRP A 220 5.39 15.22 13.39
CA TRP A 220 4.67 15.97 12.36
C TRP A 220 4.31 17.36 12.87
N ASN A 221 3.72 17.46 14.06
CA ASN A 221 3.30 18.75 14.63
C ASN A 221 4.48 19.70 14.85
N GLU A 222 5.60 19.19 15.37
CA GLU A 222 6.83 19.96 15.58
C GLU A 222 7.44 20.47 14.27
N VAL A 223 7.72 19.57 13.33
CA VAL A 223 8.44 19.91 12.08
C VAL A 223 7.60 20.80 11.16
N THR A 224 6.29 20.60 11.16
CA THR A 224 5.37 21.31 10.26
C THR A 224 4.75 22.56 10.87
N GLN A 225 5.17 22.96 12.08
CA GLN A 225 4.72 24.21 12.70
C GLN A 225 4.93 25.40 11.74
N GLY A 226 3.86 26.18 11.55
CA GLY A 226 3.82 27.32 10.63
C GLY A 226 3.84 26.97 9.14
N LYS A 227 3.75 25.69 8.75
CA LYS A 227 3.82 25.22 7.36
C LYS A 227 2.55 24.48 6.99
N SER A 228 2.20 24.50 5.71
CA SER A 228 1.04 23.78 5.17
C SER A 228 1.35 23.17 3.81
N GLY A 229 0.44 22.30 3.34
CA GLY A 229 0.50 21.71 2.01
C GLY A 229 1.84 21.06 1.67
N ARG A 230 2.39 21.41 0.50
CA ARG A 230 3.65 20.85 0.01
C ARG A 230 4.86 21.24 0.87
N ASN A 231 4.84 22.43 1.48
CA ASN A 231 5.93 22.92 2.31
C ASN A 231 6.05 22.11 3.62
N ALA A 232 4.93 21.78 4.25
CA ALA A 232 4.89 20.89 5.40
C ALA A 232 5.46 19.50 5.05
N LEU A 233 4.99 18.89 3.96
CA LEU A 233 5.45 17.56 3.55
C LEU A 233 6.95 17.55 3.18
N ASN A 234 7.45 18.60 2.53
CA ASN A 234 8.88 18.69 2.18
C ASN A 234 9.75 18.91 3.43
N ALA A 235 9.30 19.71 4.40
CA ALA A 235 10.01 19.87 5.68
C ALA A 235 10.07 18.54 6.44
N PHE A 236 8.95 17.82 6.50
CA PHE A 236 8.88 16.51 7.14
C PHE A 236 9.74 15.47 6.42
N ARG A 237 9.76 15.48 5.09
CA ARG A 237 10.64 14.61 4.29
C ARG A 237 12.12 14.82 4.64
N ARG A 238 12.59 16.08 4.60
CA ARG A 238 13.98 16.40 4.96
C ARG A 238 14.32 15.97 6.37
N HIS A 239 13.40 16.17 7.32
CA HIS A 239 13.63 15.73 8.69
C HIS A 239 13.77 14.20 8.80
N LEU A 240 12.92 13.43 8.10
CA LEU A 240 13.01 11.96 8.14
C LEU A 240 14.28 11.42 7.45
N GLU A 241 14.72 12.06 6.36
CA GLU A 241 15.92 11.69 5.61
C GLU A 241 17.22 12.06 6.35
N GLY A 242 17.24 13.15 7.11
CA GLY A 242 18.41 13.59 7.89
C GLY A 242 18.62 12.86 9.23
N ARG A 243 18.01 11.68 9.44
CA ARG A 243 18.15 10.88 10.68
C ARG A 243 19.26 9.82 10.60
N GLU A 244 20.26 10.02 9.74
CA GLU A 244 21.48 9.20 9.70
C GLU A 244 22.42 9.52 10.88
#